data_AF-A0A414NGX9-F1
#
_entry.id   AF-A0A414NGX9-F1
#
_cell.length_a   1.000
_cell.length_b   1.000
_cell.length_c   1.000
_cell.angle_alpha   90.00
_cell.angle_beta   90.00
_cell.angle_gamma   90.00
#
_symmetry.space_group_name_H-M   'P 1'
#
loop_
_entity.id
_entity.type
_entity.pdbx_description
1 polymer ?
#
loop_
_entity_poly.entity_id
_entity_poly.type
_entity_poly.pdbx_seq_one_letter_code
_entity_poly.pdbx_strand_id
1 'polypeptide(L)'
;MPLPQQFTLLVLGQGGTGLELASWAASHLGERVTSVTVYGGVSSAPTERTAALEAAGVAFVYGTEEVAGTFDICVASPGISEFGEFFRSARAASSQIMGEPEFAWLLSPERWCAITGTNGKTTVTSLTNDLLRASGLDSVAVGNIGNAPIHEVDRREEGEWFVAELSSYQLATTEAFHPRAAVLLNLSPDHLAWHRSHENYALAKIRMFKNMDDGDIAIVNVEDEGLAPYLDRIYDAGRRVLHLGLADDGAADAAFVRDGVLTVRMAGEEHALVRVDELRIVGAHNVLNALAASSAALACGASVAGVCSGLREFKPLPHRLEPVDTVDGVRYVNDSKATNTDAVLTALAAFDGERIVLLLGGSDKGTPLEEFMAEVASRTACVVCFGEARERLRTALMDAPGAADIDIAEAEDLRDAVDVARSLAQRGDTVLLSPACASFDEFSGFEERGEAFRSYVADLAALSEAEA
;
A
#
# COMPACT_ATOMS: atom_id res chain seq x y z
N MET A 1 -8.11 10.76 23.64
CA MET A 1 -7.61 11.41 24.89
C MET A 1 -6.12 11.64 24.73
N PRO A 2 -5.52 12.70 25.29
CA PRO A 2 -4.07 12.85 25.27
C PRO A 2 -3.41 11.70 26.05
N LEU A 3 -2.15 11.39 25.72
CA LEU A 3 -1.39 10.41 26.46
C LEU A 3 -1.07 10.92 27.87
N PRO A 4 -1.11 10.08 28.91
CA PRO A 4 -0.59 10.43 30.22
C PRO A 4 0.90 10.79 30.17
N GLN A 5 1.37 11.61 31.12
CA GLN A 5 2.79 11.96 31.21
C GLN A 5 3.67 10.72 31.44
N GLN A 6 3.19 9.78 32.25
CA GLN A 6 3.78 8.46 32.46
C GLN A 6 2.70 7.39 32.37
N PHE A 7 3.01 6.26 31.75
CA PHE A 7 2.04 5.17 31.56
C PHE A 7 2.70 3.79 31.51
N THR A 8 1.91 2.78 31.84
CA THR A 8 2.20 1.37 31.55
C THR A 8 1.73 1.03 30.13
N LEU A 9 2.61 0.38 29.35
CA LEU A 9 2.37 0.07 27.95
C LEU A 9 2.21 -1.44 27.73
N LEU A 10 1.10 -1.82 27.12
CA LEU A 10 0.89 -3.12 26.50
C LEU A 10 1.15 -3.00 24.99
N VAL A 11 1.99 -3.87 24.45
CA VAL A 11 2.14 -4.04 22.99
C VAL A 11 1.48 -5.35 22.60
N LEU A 12 0.48 -5.28 21.72
CA LEU A 12 -0.24 -6.45 21.24
C LEU A 12 0.35 -6.91 19.91
N GLY A 13 0.96 -8.09 19.89
CA GLY A 13 1.65 -8.68 18.75
C GLY A 13 3.16 -8.43 18.76
N GLN A 14 3.93 -9.43 18.31
CA GLN A 14 5.39 -9.37 18.22
C GLN A 14 5.95 -9.25 16.78
N GLY A 15 5.13 -8.78 15.83
CA GLY A 15 5.59 -8.50 14.47
C GLY A 15 6.55 -7.30 14.42
N GLY A 16 7.01 -6.93 13.22
CA GLY A 16 7.95 -5.81 13.02
C GLY A 16 7.54 -4.53 13.79
N THR A 17 6.30 -4.06 13.59
CA THR A 17 5.74 -2.90 14.30
C THR A 17 5.74 -3.07 15.83
N GLY A 18 5.39 -4.26 16.33
CA GLY A 18 5.39 -4.55 17.77
C GLY A 18 6.79 -4.49 18.39
N LEU A 19 7.81 -4.97 17.66
CA LEU A 19 9.20 -4.91 18.12
C LEU A 19 9.79 -3.48 18.03
N GLU A 20 9.36 -2.66 17.07
CA GLU A 20 9.69 -1.22 17.05
C GLU A 20 9.06 -0.48 18.24
N LEU A 21 7.79 -0.75 18.54
CA LEU A 21 7.12 -0.20 19.73
C LEU A 21 7.81 -0.60 21.03
N ALA A 22 8.21 -1.87 21.15
CA ALA A 22 8.95 -2.37 22.32
C ALA A 22 10.33 -1.71 22.45
N SER A 23 11.03 -1.51 21.32
CA SER A 23 12.32 -0.80 21.28
C SER A 23 12.18 0.66 21.72
N TRP A 24 11.20 1.37 21.17
CA TRP A 24 10.87 2.74 21.57
C TRP A 24 10.47 2.82 23.05
N ALA A 25 9.68 1.86 23.53
CA ALA A 25 9.27 1.84 24.93
C ALA A 25 10.45 1.60 25.88
N ALA A 26 11.37 0.70 25.49
CA ALA A 26 12.58 0.39 26.25
C ALA A 26 13.49 1.63 26.41
N SER A 27 13.64 2.45 25.36
CA SER A 27 14.43 3.70 25.45
C SER A 27 13.79 4.78 26.31
N HIS A 28 12.50 4.66 26.62
CA HIS A 28 11.73 5.60 27.43
C HIS A 28 11.34 5.07 28.82
N LEU A 29 11.90 3.92 29.21
CA LEU A 29 11.66 3.33 30.52
C LEU A 29 12.16 4.25 31.65
N GLY A 30 11.28 4.54 32.61
CA GLY A 30 11.57 5.41 33.75
C GLY A 30 11.36 6.90 33.50
N GLU A 31 11.14 7.31 32.25
CA GLU A 31 10.80 8.70 31.91
C GLU A 31 9.33 8.84 31.56
N ARG A 32 8.88 8.15 30.51
CA ARG A 32 7.50 8.20 29.99
C ARG A 32 6.80 6.85 30.07
N VAL A 33 7.56 5.76 29.94
CA VAL A 33 7.04 4.40 30.07
C VAL A 33 7.44 3.85 31.43
N THR A 34 6.47 3.51 32.27
CA THR A 34 6.74 2.95 33.61
C THR A 34 7.06 1.46 33.52
N SER A 35 6.37 0.76 32.62
CA SER A 35 6.62 -0.65 32.29
C SER A 35 6.11 -0.95 30.89
N VAL A 36 6.72 -1.90 30.20
CA VAL A 36 6.25 -2.39 28.90
C VAL A 36 6.15 -3.91 28.90
N THR A 37 5.02 -4.41 28.41
CA THR A 37 4.77 -5.85 28.20
C THR A 37 4.32 -6.10 26.78
N VAL A 38 4.99 -7.00 26.07
CA VAL A 38 4.61 -7.46 24.74
C VAL A 38 3.89 -8.80 24.85
N TYR A 39 2.67 -8.88 24.34
CA TYR A 39 1.94 -10.13 24.17
C TYR A 39 2.07 -10.61 22.73
N GLY A 40 2.75 -11.73 22.51
CA GLY A 40 3.04 -12.23 21.17
C GLY A 40 1.88 -13.00 20.51
N GLY A 41 0.95 -13.58 21.29
CA GLY A 41 -0.13 -14.45 20.81
C GLY A 41 0.22 -15.95 20.86
N VAL A 42 -0.73 -16.82 20.46
CA VAL A 42 -0.62 -18.28 20.62
C VAL A 42 0.60 -18.90 19.89
N SER A 43 0.88 -18.45 18.67
CA SER A 43 1.96 -18.99 17.84
C SER A 43 3.32 -18.31 18.03
N SER A 44 3.40 -17.35 18.95
CA SER A 44 4.62 -16.57 19.17
C SER A 44 5.69 -17.35 19.94
N ALA A 45 6.95 -17.12 19.58
CA ALA A 45 8.12 -17.69 20.23
C ALA A 45 9.22 -16.63 20.39
N PRO A 46 10.15 -16.81 21.35
CA PRO A 46 11.31 -15.94 21.50
C PRO A 46 12.20 -15.92 20.26
N THR A 47 12.82 -14.78 20.01
CA THR A 47 13.83 -14.56 18.98
C THR A 47 15.04 -13.87 19.58
N GLU A 48 16.13 -13.75 18.83
CA GLU A 48 17.30 -12.97 19.27
C GLU A 48 16.92 -11.51 19.59
N ARG A 49 16.03 -10.92 18.77
CA ARG A 49 15.54 -9.55 18.97
C ARG A 49 14.69 -9.41 20.24
N THR A 50 13.85 -10.39 20.57
CA THR A 50 13.06 -10.32 21.81
C THR A 50 13.96 -10.51 23.03
N ALA A 51 14.94 -11.41 22.98
CA ALA A 51 15.90 -11.61 24.07
C ALA A 51 16.72 -10.34 24.37
N ALA A 52 17.12 -9.60 23.33
CA ALA A 52 17.79 -8.31 23.49
C ALA A 52 16.89 -7.26 24.16
N LEU A 53 15.60 -7.22 23.82
CA LEU A 53 14.62 -6.32 24.43
C LEU A 53 14.28 -6.73 25.88
N GLU A 54 14.24 -8.02 26.18
CA GLU A 54 14.10 -8.52 27.55
C GLU A 54 15.25 -8.06 28.43
N ALA A 55 16.49 -8.14 27.92
CA ALA A 55 17.66 -7.60 28.60
C ALA A 55 17.60 -6.08 28.82
N ALA A 56 16.85 -5.36 27.97
CA ALA A 56 16.58 -3.93 28.08
C ALA A 56 15.37 -3.58 28.97
N GLY A 57 14.73 -4.56 29.61
CA GLY A 57 13.63 -4.35 30.57
C GLY A 57 12.22 -4.52 30.00
N VAL A 58 12.06 -5.04 28.79
CA VAL A 58 10.76 -5.37 28.20
C VAL A 58 10.29 -6.75 28.68
N ALA A 59 9.05 -6.87 29.17
CA ALA A 59 8.47 -8.17 29.48
C ALA A 59 7.82 -8.79 28.23
N PHE A 60 7.97 -10.09 28.01
CA PHE A 60 7.27 -10.80 26.94
C PHE A 60 6.37 -11.92 27.48
N VAL A 61 5.21 -12.08 26.85
CA VAL A 61 4.27 -13.16 27.11
C VAL A 61 3.96 -13.88 25.80
N TYR A 62 4.20 -15.19 25.80
CA TYR A 62 4.08 -16.07 24.63
C TYR A 62 3.00 -17.14 24.86
N GLY A 63 2.49 -17.72 23.78
CA GLY A 63 1.61 -18.90 23.83
C GLY A 63 0.19 -18.63 24.31
N THR A 64 -0.23 -17.36 24.44
CA THR A 64 -1.58 -16.99 24.87
C THR A 64 -2.04 -15.70 24.22
N GLU A 65 -3.35 -15.59 24.02
CA GLU A 65 -4.06 -14.36 23.65
C GLU A 65 -4.87 -13.77 24.83
N GLU A 66 -4.83 -14.42 26.00
CA GLU A 66 -5.44 -13.93 27.23
C GLU A 66 -4.49 -12.95 27.93
N VAL A 67 -4.79 -11.66 27.81
CA VAL A 67 -4.06 -10.58 28.47
C VAL A 67 -4.47 -10.52 29.94
N ALA A 68 -3.47 -10.56 30.82
CA ALA A 68 -3.64 -10.48 32.27
C ALA A 68 -3.03 -9.17 32.81
N GLY A 69 -3.66 -8.61 33.85
CA GLY A 69 -3.21 -7.38 34.49
C GLY A 69 -4.03 -6.15 34.06
N THR A 70 -3.47 -4.97 34.30
CA THR A 70 -4.08 -3.69 33.92
C THR A 70 -3.01 -2.78 33.37
N PHE A 71 -3.31 -2.15 32.24
CA PHE A 71 -2.43 -1.26 31.51
C PHE A 71 -3.12 0.08 31.25
N ASP A 72 -2.32 1.15 31.18
CA ASP A 72 -2.85 2.47 30.83
C ASP A 72 -3.10 2.57 29.33
N ILE A 73 -2.16 2.06 28.53
CA ILE A 73 -2.21 2.10 27.07
C ILE A 73 -1.90 0.73 26.50
N CYS A 74 -2.67 0.30 25.51
CA CYS A 74 -2.30 -0.78 24.61
C CYS A 74 -2.13 -0.26 23.19
N VAL A 75 -1.06 -0.67 22.52
CA VAL A 75 -0.85 -0.43 21.09
C VAL A 75 -0.90 -1.75 20.35
N ALA A 76 -1.87 -1.89 19.45
CA ALA A 76 -2.11 -3.11 18.71
C ALA A 76 -1.37 -3.10 17.36
N SER A 77 -0.72 -4.23 17.06
CA SER A 77 -0.13 -4.47 15.75
C SER A 77 -1.24 -4.55 14.67
N PRO A 78 -1.03 -4.01 13.46
CA PRO A 78 -2.07 -3.98 12.41
C PRO A 78 -2.63 -5.36 12.02
N GLY A 79 -1.82 -6.43 12.11
CA GLY A 79 -2.28 -7.79 11.81
C GLY A 79 -3.36 -8.32 12.76
N ILE A 80 -3.55 -7.72 13.93
CA ILE A 80 -4.52 -8.16 14.93
C ILE A 80 -5.84 -7.43 14.69
N SER A 81 -6.85 -8.18 14.24
CA SER A 81 -8.19 -7.63 13.97
C SER A 81 -8.84 -7.07 15.23
N GLU A 82 -9.41 -5.86 15.13
CA GLU A 82 -10.17 -5.22 16.22
C GLU A 82 -11.41 -6.03 16.63
N PHE A 83 -11.82 -6.98 15.78
CA PHE A 83 -12.94 -7.87 16.04
C PHE A 83 -12.54 -9.22 16.68
N GLY A 84 -11.25 -9.49 16.83
CA GLY A 84 -10.70 -10.75 17.35
C GLY A 84 -10.73 -10.89 18.87
N GLU A 85 -10.56 -12.10 19.38
CA GLU A 85 -10.51 -12.38 20.82
C GLU A 85 -9.31 -11.74 21.50
N PHE A 86 -8.14 -11.82 20.87
CA PHE A 86 -6.92 -11.19 21.38
C PHE A 86 -7.08 -9.68 21.63
N PHE A 87 -7.66 -8.96 20.65
CA PHE A 87 -7.91 -7.52 20.77
C PHE A 87 -8.94 -7.22 21.88
N ARG A 88 -10.01 -8.02 21.99
CA ARG A 88 -11.00 -7.88 23.05
C ARG A 88 -10.40 -8.10 24.44
N SER A 89 -9.53 -9.09 24.59
CA SER A 89 -8.81 -9.35 25.84
C SER A 89 -7.93 -8.16 26.22
N ALA A 90 -7.14 -7.63 25.27
CA ALA A 90 -6.31 -6.44 25.48
C ALA A 90 -7.12 -5.18 25.83
N ARG A 91 -8.25 -4.95 25.13
CA ARG A 91 -9.20 -3.85 25.43
C ARG A 91 -9.75 -3.95 26.85
N ALA A 92 -10.06 -5.14 27.34
CA ALA A 92 -10.57 -5.33 28.70
C ALA A 92 -9.50 -5.07 29.77
N ALA A 93 -8.22 -5.28 29.44
CA ALA A 93 -7.09 -5.06 30.33
C ALA A 93 -6.48 -3.65 30.25
N SER A 94 -6.94 -2.79 29.34
CA SER A 94 -6.29 -1.50 29.06
C SER A 94 -7.26 -0.33 29.13
N SER A 95 -6.82 0.80 29.70
CA SER A 95 -7.64 2.01 29.75
C SER A 95 -7.85 2.63 28.37
N GLN A 96 -6.85 2.55 27.49
CA GLN A 96 -6.91 2.95 26.09
C GLN A 96 -6.29 1.84 25.23
N ILE A 97 -6.85 1.56 24.05
CA ILE A 97 -6.18 0.75 23.03
C ILE A 97 -6.38 1.37 21.65
N MET A 98 -5.29 1.42 20.90
CA MET A 98 -5.14 2.10 19.63
C MET A 98 -4.16 1.36 18.71
N GLY A 99 -4.09 1.77 17.46
CA GLY A 99 -3.05 1.35 16.53
C GLY A 99 -1.77 2.15 16.68
N GLU A 100 -0.70 1.66 16.07
CA GLU A 100 0.60 2.34 16.10
C GLU A 100 0.59 3.74 15.47
N PRO A 101 -0.11 4.03 14.35
CA PRO A 101 -0.12 5.39 13.80
C PRO A 101 -0.86 6.40 14.68
N GLU A 102 -1.93 5.99 15.36
CA GLU A 102 -2.60 6.82 16.38
C GLU A 102 -1.63 7.15 17.52
N PHE A 103 -0.93 6.13 18.01
CA PHE A 103 0.04 6.29 19.09
C PHE A 103 1.17 7.24 18.66
N ALA A 104 1.80 7.02 17.51
CA ALA A 104 2.86 7.88 16.98
C ALA A 104 2.37 9.33 16.76
N TRP A 105 1.15 9.52 16.26
CA TRP A 105 0.57 10.85 16.09
C TRP A 105 0.35 11.56 17.42
N LEU A 106 -0.15 10.86 18.44
CA LEU A 106 -0.31 11.45 19.79
C LEU A 106 1.02 11.87 20.42
N LEU A 107 2.14 11.30 19.98
CA LEU A 107 3.50 11.66 20.41
C LEU A 107 4.08 12.82 19.61
N SER A 108 3.80 12.87 18.31
CA SER A 108 4.37 13.82 17.36
C SER A 108 3.29 14.28 16.38
N PRO A 109 2.35 15.16 16.78
CA PRO A 109 1.11 15.40 16.02
C PRO A 109 1.26 16.32 14.80
N GLU A 110 2.38 17.00 14.64
CA GLU A 110 2.55 18.01 13.59
C GLU A 110 2.77 17.38 12.21
N ARG A 111 2.45 18.11 11.13
CA ARG A 111 2.87 17.82 9.74
C ARG A 111 2.77 16.35 9.29
N TRP A 112 1.56 15.78 9.35
CA TRP A 112 1.25 14.47 8.78
C TRP A 112 0.52 14.63 7.45
N CYS A 113 0.99 13.91 6.42
CA CYS A 113 0.30 13.68 5.16
C CYS A 113 -0.06 12.19 5.08
N ALA A 114 -1.34 11.85 5.20
CA ALA A 114 -1.82 10.47 5.21
C ALA A 114 -2.29 10.02 3.83
N ILE A 115 -1.88 8.83 3.41
CA ILE A 115 -2.23 8.28 2.08
C ILE A 115 -2.77 6.87 2.24
N THR A 116 -3.97 6.63 1.72
CA THR A 116 -4.58 5.30 1.66
C THR A 116 -5.36 5.06 0.36
N GLY A 117 -5.82 3.83 0.20
CA GLY A 117 -6.53 3.31 -0.96
C GLY A 117 -6.35 1.79 -1.05
N THR A 118 -7.08 1.11 -1.93
CA THR A 118 -6.76 -0.29 -2.26
C THR A 118 -5.41 -0.33 -2.97
N ASN A 119 -5.27 0.43 -4.04
CA ASN A 119 -4.10 0.45 -4.93
C ASN A 119 -3.50 1.86 -5.04
N GLY A 120 -2.26 1.96 -5.55
CA GLY A 120 -1.54 3.24 -5.77
C GLY A 120 -0.84 3.86 -4.55
N LYS A 121 -1.19 3.44 -3.32
CA LYS A 121 -0.66 3.97 -2.06
C LYS A 121 0.85 4.22 -2.04
N THR A 122 1.64 3.19 -2.35
CA THR A 122 3.11 3.25 -2.29
C THR A 122 3.70 4.21 -3.31
N THR A 123 3.13 4.23 -4.52
CA THR A 123 3.54 5.17 -5.56
C THR A 123 3.26 6.60 -5.11
N VAL A 124 2.06 6.89 -4.62
CA VAL A 124 1.67 8.22 -4.17
C VAL A 124 2.46 8.66 -2.93
N THR A 125 2.72 7.76 -1.99
CA THR A 125 3.53 8.04 -0.79
C THR A 125 4.96 8.38 -1.17
N SER A 126 5.60 7.53 -1.98
CA SER A 126 6.98 7.74 -2.42
C SER A 126 7.10 9.03 -3.24
N LEU A 127 6.19 9.24 -4.18
CA LEU A 127 6.16 10.43 -5.01
C LEU A 127 5.94 11.68 -4.17
N THR A 128 4.94 11.71 -3.27
CA THR A 128 4.67 12.88 -2.40
C THR A 128 5.91 13.24 -1.58
N ASN A 129 6.60 12.25 -1.02
CA ASN A 129 7.85 12.46 -0.32
C ASN A 129 8.95 13.06 -1.22
N ASP A 130 9.11 12.56 -2.44
CA ASP A 130 10.09 13.11 -3.39
C ASP A 130 9.73 14.54 -3.85
N LEU A 131 8.43 14.84 -4.03
CA LEU A 131 7.95 16.18 -4.39
C LEU A 131 8.20 17.21 -3.28
N LEU A 132 8.03 16.80 -2.01
CA LEU A 132 8.34 17.64 -0.85
C LEU A 132 9.85 17.92 -0.77
N ARG A 133 10.68 16.89 -0.88
CA ARG A 133 12.15 17.02 -0.88
C ARG A 133 12.67 17.86 -2.05
N ALA A 134 12.10 17.68 -3.24
CA ALA A 134 12.41 18.50 -4.41
C ALA A 134 12.01 19.98 -4.24
N SER A 135 11.10 20.26 -3.30
CA SER A 135 10.74 21.63 -2.89
C SER A 135 11.57 22.19 -1.74
N GLY A 136 12.58 21.44 -1.27
CA GLY A 136 13.42 21.84 -0.13
C GLY A 136 12.72 21.71 1.22
N LEU A 137 11.67 20.88 1.31
CA LEU A 137 11.02 20.54 2.57
C LEU A 137 11.53 19.18 3.06
N ASP A 138 11.88 19.11 4.35
CA ASP A 138 12.24 17.85 4.97
C ASP A 138 10.99 16.97 5.08
N SER A 139 11.13 15.72 4.66
CA SER A 139 10.07 14.72 4.75
C SER A 139 10.65 13.32 4.81
N VAL A 140 9.89 12.41 5.40
CA VAL A 140 10.18 10.98 5.43
C VAL A 140 8.91 10.18 5.16
N ALA A 141 9.04 9.12 4.35
CA ALA A 141 7.97 8.16 4.13
C ALA A 141 7.92 7.16 5.31
N VAL A 142 6.74 7.00 5.90
CA VAL A 142 6.51 6.13 7.06
C VAL A 142 5.26 5.26 6.87
N GLY A 143 5.08 4.24 7.71
CA GLY A 143 3.89 3.40 7.73
C GLY A 143 4.13 2.05 7.08
N ASN A 144 3.31 1.72 6.08
CA ASN A 144 3.44 0.47 5.31
C ASN A 144 4.66 0.44 4.37
N ILE A 145 5.31 1.58 4.15
CA ILE A 145 6.58 1.72 3.45
C ILE A 145 7.55 2.50 4.36
N GLY A 146 8.84 2.22 4.22
CA GLY A 146 9.87 2.82 5.07
C GLY A 146 9.83 2.20 6.46
N ASN A 147 9.94 3.05 7.48
CA ASN A 147 9.88 2.63 8.87
C ASN A 147 8.47 2.79 9.44
N ALA A 148 8.16 2.04 10.49
CA ALA A 148 6.97 2.31 11.29
C ALA A 148 7.06 3.74 11.85
N PRO A 149 5.99 4.55 11.85
CA PRO A 149 6.02 5.93 12.34
C PRO A 149 6.68 6.10 13.70
N ILE A 150 6.47 5.17 14.64
CA ILE A 150 7.06 5.17 15.98
C ILE A 150 8.59 5.14 15.96
N HIS A 151 9.20 4.52 14.95
CA HIS A 151 10.64 4.52 14.77
C HIS A 151 11.17 5.93 14.46
N GLU A 152 10.38 6.76 13.77
CA GLU A 152 10.79 8.11 13.39
C GLU A 152 10.42 9.17 14.44
N VAL A 153 9.51 8.89 15.38
CA VAL A 153 8.98 9.88 16.34
C VAL A 153 10.09 10.66 17.06
N ASP A 154 11.10 9.99 17.62
CA ASP A 154 12.18 10.67 18.36
C ASP A 154 13.29 11.21 17.46
N ARG A 155 13.32 10.76 16.20
CA ARG A 155 14.31 11.15 15.19
C ARG A 155 13.85 12.35 14.36
N ARG A 156 12.56 12.65 14.43
CA ARG A 156 11.90 13.67 13.63
C ARG A 156 12.52 15.04 13.86
N GLU A 157 13.01 15.65 12.79
CA GLU A 157 13.51 17.02 12.83
C GLU A 157 12.34 18.03 12.91
N GLU A 158 12.63 19.22 13.45
CA GLU A 158 11.61 20.26 13.57
C GLU A 158 11.08 20.65 12.19
N GLY A 159 9.78 20.43 11.98
CA GLY A 159 9.13 20.74 10.72
C GLY A 159 9.24 19.67 9.63
N GLU A 160 9.86 18.52 9.88
CA GLU A 160 9.86 17.41 8.94
C GLU A 160 8.44 16.86 8.73
N TRP A 161 8.05 16.59 7.48
CA TRP A 161 6.78 15.96 7.13
C TRP A 161 6.83 14.44 7.26
N PHE A 162 5.85 13.85 7.93
CA PHE A 162 5.59 12.42 7.85
C PHE A 162 4.62 12.14 6.71
N VAL A 163 5.12 11.53 5.64
CA VAL A 163 4.30 11.07 4.50
C VAL A 163 3.92 9.62 4.78
N ALA A 164 2.76 9.43 5.39
CA ALA A 164 2.34 8.16 5.97
C ALA A 164 1.51 7.32 5.00
N GLU A 165 2.05 6.19 4.53
CA GLU A 165 1.26 5.15 3.87
C GLU A 165 0.49 4.35 4.93
N LEU A 166 -0.82 4.49 4.98
CA LEU A 166 -1.65 3.84 6.00
C LEU A 166 -2.56 2.77 5.39
N SER A 167 -2.48 1.55 5.93
CA SER A 167 -3.42 0.46 5.62
C SER A 167 -4.80 0.69 6.23
N SER A 168 -5.80 -0.07 5.76
CA SER A 168 -7.10 -0.11 6.43
C SER A 168 -7.01 -0.70 7.84
N TYR A 169 -6.06 -1.60 8.11
CA TYR A 169 -5.83 -2.18 9.44
C TYR A 169 -5.36 -1.12 10.45
N GLN A 170 -4.40 -0.30 10.03
CA GLN A 170 -3.90 0.82 10.83
C GLN A 170 -5.00 1.84 11.12
N LEU A 171 -5.73 2.27 10.08
CA LEU A 171 -6.80 3.26 10.22
C LEU A 171 -8.02 2.74 10.99
N ALA A 172 -8.28 1.43 10.98
CA ALA A 172 -9.33 0.81 11.78
C ALA A 172 -9.11 0.96 13.30
N THR A 173 -7.94 1.41 13.76
CA THR A 173 -7.64 1.59 15.18
C THR A 173 -7.19 3.01 15.53
N THR A 174 -7.44 3.98 14.64
CA THR A 174 -7.28 5.42 14.92
C THR A 174 -8.56 6.05 15.46
N GLU A 175 -8.42 7.04 16.33
CA GLU A 175 -9.55 7.77 16.93
C GLU A 175 -9.37 9.30 16.85
N ALA A 176 -8.20 9.82 17.25
CA ALA A 176 -7.85 11.23 17.29
C ALA A 176 -6.89 11.65 16.17
N PHE A 177 -6.33 10.69 15.40
CA PHE A 177 -5.47 10.96 14.25
C PHE A 177 -6.00 12.10 13.37
N HIS A 178 -5.13 13.08 13.09
CA HIS A 178 -5.47 14.33 12.40
C HIS A 178 -4.34 14.72 11.43
N PRO A 179 -4.42 14.27 10.17
CA PRO A 179 -3.47 14.66 9.13
C PRO A 179 -3.84 16.03 8.51
N ARG A 180 -2.84 16.77 8.03
CA ARG A 180 -3.03 18.05 7.32
C ARG A 180 -3.45 17.87 5.87
N ALA A 181 -3.00 16.79 5.25
CA ALA A 181 -3.45 16.33 3.95
C ALA A 181 -3.77 14.84 4.05
N ALA A 182 -4.91 14.43 3.51
CA ALA A 182 -5.33 13.03 3.52
C ALA A 182 -5.79 12.59 2.13
N VAL A 183 -5.21 11.53 1.58
CA VAL A 183 -5.49 11.06 0.22
C VAL A 183 -6.21 9.71 0.28
N LEU A 184 -7.41 9.63 -0.29
CA LEU A 184 -8.14 8.39 -0.55
C LEU A 184 -8.18 8.12 -2.06
N LEU A 185 -7.36 7.17 -2.53
CA LEU A 185 -7.15 6.94 -3.96
C LEU A 185 -8.27 6.16 -4.65
N ASN A 186 -8.77 5.12 -4.00
CA ASN A 186 -9.77 4.19 -4.53
C ASN A 186 -10.25 3.23 -3.43
N LEU A 187 -11.46 2.69 -3.59
CA LEU A 187 -12.03 1.63 -2.76
C LEU A 187 -12.53 0.47 -3.61
N SER A 188 -11.98 -0.71 -3.36
CA SER A 188 -12.44 -1.96 -3.94
C SER A 188 -12.27 -3.10 -2.93
N PRO A 189 -12.98 -4.24 -3.08
CA PRO A 189 -12.93 -5.34 -2.12
C PRO A 189 -11.50 -5.88 -1.92
N ASP A 190 -10.97 -5.75 -0.70
CA ASP A 190 -9.72 -6.37 -0.27
C ASP A 190 -9.80 -6.65 1.24
N HIS A 191 -8.96 -7.57 1.73
CA HIS A 191 -8.79 -7.86 3.16
C HIS A 191 -10.08 -8.19 3.96
N LEU A 192 -11.07 -8.78 3.29
CA LEU A 192 -12.40 -9.04 3.89
C LEU A 192 -12.35 -10.02 5.07
N ALA A 193 -11.41 -10.97 5.08
CA ALA A 193 -11.24 -11.88 6.22
C ALA A 193 -10.93 -11.14 7.52
N TRP A 194 -10.16 -10.05 7.45
CA TRP A 194 -9.79 -9.24 8.61
C TRP A 194 -10.91 -8.25 8.98
N HIS A 195 -11.52 -7.60 7.98
CA HIS A 195 -12.56 -6.57 8.15
C HIS A 195 -13.98 -7.12 8.34
N ARG A 196 -14.21 -8.40 8.06
CA ARG A 196 -15.51 -9.10 8.01
C ARG A 196 -16.47 -8.66 6.90
N SER A 197 -16.37 -7.42 6.43
CA SER A 197 -17.18 -6.89 5.32
C SER A 197 -16.42 -5.82 4.53
N HIS A 198 -16.85 -5.57 3.30
CA HIS A 198 -16.31 -4.48 2.48
C HIS A 198 -16.65 -3.10 3.06
N GLU A 199 -17.83 -2.94 3.68
CA GLU A 199 -18.22 -1.71 4.36
C GLU A 199 -17.27 -1.37 5.51
N ASN A 200 -16.91 -2.34 6.36
CA ASN A 200 -15.95 -2.12 7.43
C ASN A 200 -14.57 -1.70 6.89
N TYR A 201 -14.12 -2.33 5.80
CA TYR A 201 -12.88 -1.97 5.11
C TYR A 201 -12.89 -0.52 4.59
N ALA A 202 -13.98 -0.12 3.95
CA ALA A 202 -14.15 1.24 3.42
C ALA A 202 -14.20 2.28 4.55
N LEU A 203 -15.03 2.05 5.57
CA LEU A 203 -15.18 2.94 6.71
C LEU A 203 -13.88 3.07 7.53
N ALA A 204 -13.08 2.01 7.62
CA ALA A 204 -11.74 2.08 8.22
C ALA A 204 -10.85 3.09 7.48
N LYS A 205 -10.82 3.08 6.14
CA LYS A 205 -10.03 4.03 5.35
C LYS A 205 -10.54 5.46 5.45
N ILE A 206 -11.85 5.65 5.36
CA ILE A 206 -12.50 6.97 5.45
C ILE A 206 -12.27 7.61 6.82
N ARG A 207 -12.04 6.79 7.86
CA ARG A 207 -11.82 7.26 9.23
C ARG A 207 -10.68 8.28 9.36
N MET A 208 -9.68 8.28 8.47
CA MET A 208 -8.60 9.29 8.50
C MET A 208 -9.11 10.73 8.34
N PHE A 209 -10.30 10.92 7.76
CA PHE A 209 -10.91 12.23 7.57
C PHE A 209 -11.66 12.76 8.80
N LYS A 210 -11.88 11.91 9.82
CA LYS A 210 -12.78 12.17 10.95
C LYS A 210 -12.46 13.45 11.71
N ASN A 211 -11.18 13.74 11.93
CA ASN A 211 -10.74 14.86 12.76
C ASN A 211 -10.15 16.03 11.95
N MET A 212 -10.30 16.01 10.61
CA MET A 212 -9.84 17.10 9.76
C MET A 212 -10.75 18.33 9.88
N ASP A 213 -10.16 19.51 9.83
CA ASP A 213 -10.84 20.81 9.90
C ASP A 213 -10.69 21.61 8.58
N ASP A 214 -11.11 22.87 8.58
CA ASP A 214 -11.10 23.76 7.41
C ASP A 214 -9.68 24.22 7.00
N GLY A 215 -8.69 24.00 7.86
CA GLY A 215 -7.27 24.21 7.57
C GLY A 215 -6.60 23.04 6.85
N ASP A 216 -7.27 21.90 6.74
CA ASP A 216 -6.74 20.68 6.11
C ASP A 216 -7.36 20.43 4.73
N ILE A 217 -6.89 19.40 4.03
CA ILE A 217 -7.46 19.01 2.74
C ILE A 217 -7.58 17.51 2.57
N ALA A 218 -8.80 17.03 2.31
CA ALA A 218 -9.05 15.67 1.88
C ALA A 218 -8.96 15.62 0.34
N ILE A 219 -8.18 14.71 -0.22
CA ILE A 219 -8.00 14.51 -1.66
C ILE A 219 -8.64 13.17 -2.02
N VAL A 220 -9.61 13.20 -2.93
CA VAL A 220 -10.48 12.06 -3.19
C VAL A 220 -10.68 11.88 -4.69
N ASN A 221 -10.46 10.66 -5.18
CA ASN A 221 -10.71 10.33 -6.58
C ASN A 221 -12.22 10.28 -6.86
N VAL A 222 -12.75 11.30 -7.55
CA VAL A 222 -14.19 11.40 -7.85
C VAL A 222 -14.64 10.50 -9.00
N GLU A 223 -13.68 9.92 -9.73
CA GLU A 223 -13.93 8.95 -10.80
C GLU A 223 -13.96 7.50 -10.28
N ASP A 224 -13.66 7.28 -8.99
CA ASP A 224 -13.73 5.94 -8.37
C ASP A 224 -15.16 5.62 -7.92
N GLU A 225 -15.84 4.75 -8.67
CA GLU A 225 -17.21 4.31 -8.36
C GLU A 225 -17.33 3.63 -6.98
N GLY A 226 -16.24 3.05 -6.48
CA GLY A 226 -16.16 2.44 -5.15
C GLY A 226 -16.40 3.40 -3.98
N LEU A 227 -16.27 4.71 -4.22
CA LEU A 227 -16.57 5.74 -3.22
C LEU A 227 -18.04 6.13 -3.17
N ALA A 228 -18.82 5.85 -4.22
CA ALA A 228 -20.21 6.28 -4.36
C ALA A 228 -21.11 5.91 -3.16
N PRO A 229 -20.97 4.73 -2.51
CA PRO A 229 -21.76 4.38 -1.34
C PRO A 229 -21.42 5.20 -0.08
N TYR A 230 -20.31 5.94 -0.06
CA TYR A 230 -19.76 6.58 1.14
C TYR A 230 -19.57 8.10 0.99
N LEU A 231 -20.14 8.72 -0.04
CA LEU A 231 -19.98 10.15 -0.30
C LEU A 231 -20.48 11.00 0.89
N ASP A 232 -21.50 10.56 1.62
CA ASP A 232 -22.00 11.24 2.83
C ASP A 232 -20.98 11.25 3.99
N ARG A 233 -20.07 10.26 4.03
CA ARG A 233 -18.97 10.19 5.00
C ARG A 233 -17.76 10.99 4.56
N ILE A 234 -17.57 11.12 3.25
CA ILE A 234 -16.43 11.83 2.63
C ILE A 234 -16.71 13.35 2.61
N TYR A 235 -17.89 13.77 2.16
CA TYR A 235 -18.31 15.17 2.05
C TYR A 235 -19.08 15.61 3.30
N ASP A 236 -18.42 15.51 4.46
CA ASP A 236 -18.98 16.02 5.71
C ASP A 236 -18.93 17.55 5.76
N ALA A 237 -19.91 18.16 6.45
CA ALA A 237 -20.06 19.60 6.47
C ALA A 237 -18.83 20.29 7.10
N GLY A 238 -18.22 21.21 6.36
CA GLY A 238 -17.02 21.94 6.79
C GLY A 238 -15.70 21.29 6.40
N ARG A 239 -15.71 20.06 5.85
CA ARG A 239 -14.50 19.44 5.29
C ARG A 239 -14.19 20.03 3.92
N ARG A 240 -12.99 20.55 3.74
CA ARG A 240 -12.46 20.92 2.43
C ARG A 240 -12.03 19.66 1.68
N VAL A 241 -12.58 19.45 0.49
CA VAL A 241 -12.29 18.29 -0.35
C VAL A 241 -11.79 18.74 -1.71
N LEU A 242 -10.63 18.24 -2.12
CA LEU A 242 -10.10 18.36 -3.47
C LEU A 242 -10.55 17.18 -4.32
N HIS A 243 -11.20 17.49 -5.43
CA HIS A 243 -11.69 16.50 -6.38
C HIS A 243 -10.57 16.07 -7.33
N LEU A 244 -10.15 14.80 -7.23
CA LEU A 244 -9.14 14.22 -8.11
C LEU A 244 -9.84 13.47 -9.26
N GLY A 245 -9.46 13.78 -10.50
CA GLY A 245 -9.94 13.09 -11.69
C GLY A 245 -9.03 13.35 -12.89
N LEU A 246 -9.33 12.77 -14.05
CA LEU A 246 -8.66 13.13 -15.30
C LEU A 246 -9.31 14.35 -15.96
N ALA A 247 -10.61 14.56 -15.74
CA ALA A 247 -11.37 15.69 -16.27
C ALA A 247 -11.61 16.78 -15.21
N ASP A 248 -11.68 18.04 -15.64
CA ASP A 248 -12.07 19.18 -14.79
C ASP A 248 -13.59 19.19 -14.59
N ASP A 249 -14.04 19.05 -13.34
CA ASP A 249 -15.45 19.09 -12.96
C ASP A 249 -15.90 20.50 -12.50
N GLY A 250 -15.00 21.48 -12.52
CA GLY A 250 -15.26 22.87 -12.14
C GLY A 250 -15.20 23.13 -10.63
N ALA A 251 -14.82 22.17 -9.79
CA ALA A 251 -14.64 22.40 -8.36
C ALA A 251 -13.53 23.44 -8.09
N ALA A 252 -13.68 24.16 -6.97
CA ALA A 252 -12.70 25.17 -6.55
C ALA A 252 -11.37 24.53 -6.11
N ASP A 253 -11.44 23.34 -5.55
CA ASP A 253 -10.31 22.47 -5.24
C ASP A 253 -10.41 21.23 -6.14
N ALA A 254 -9.55 21.13 -7.14
CA ALA A 254 -9.58 20.04 -8.11
C ALA A 254 -8.18 19.70 -8.65
N ALA A 255 -7.94 18.45 -9.05
CA ALA A 255 -6.75 18.05 -9.78
C ALA A 255 -7.16 17.24 -11.01
N PHE A 256 -6.72 17.69 -12.19
CA PHE A 256 -7.16 17.18 -13.48
C PHE A 256 -6.09 17.35 -14.56
N VAL A 257 -6.36 16.80 -15.75
CA VAL A 257 -5.54 17.02 -16.95
C VAL A 257 -6.23 18.01 -17.88
N ARG A 258 -5.53 19.06 -18.31
CA ARG A 258 -6.02 20.00 -19.32
C ARG A 258 -4.98 20.16 -20.42
N ASP A 259 -5.38 19.91 -21.67
CA ASP A 259 -4.52 20.02 -22.85
C ASP A 259 -3.21 19.21 -22.72
N GLY A 260 -3.29 18.06 -22.04
CA GLY A 260 -2.16 17.17 -21.75
C GLY A 260 -1.25 17.63 -20.61
N VAL A 261 -1.63 18.67 -19.86
CA VAL A 261 -0.89 19.22 -18.70
C VAL A 261 -1.61 18.84 -17.40
N LEU A 262 -0.86 18.28 -16.44
CA LEU A 262 -1.36 18.07 -15.08
C LEU A 262 -1.59 19.43 -14.43
N THR A 263 -2.79 19.64 -13.90
CA THR A 263 -3.20 20.91 -13.29
C THR A 263 -3.78 20.62 -11.91
N VAL A 264 -3.32 21.36 -10.90
CA VAL A 264 -3.90 21.36 -9.55
C VAL A 264 -4.48 22.73 -9.29
N ARG A 265 -5.78 22.78 -9.01
CA ARG A 265 -6.50 23.98 -8.59
C ARG A 265 -6.74 23.92 -7.09
N MET A 266 -6.36 24.96 -6.36
CA MET A 266 -6.63 25.10 -4.93
C MET A 266 -7.26 26.46 -4.64
N ALA A 267 -8.42 26.46 -3.97
CA ALA A 267 -9.20 27.66 -3.68
C ALA A 267 -9.43 28.56 -4.92
N GLY A 268 -9.61 27.94 -6.09
CA GLY A 268 -9.81 28.63 -7.36
C GLY A 268 -8.53 29.06 -8.10
N GLU A 269 -7.35 28.97 -7.48
CA GLU A 269 -6.07 29.26 -8.13
C GLU A 269 -5.52 28.02 -8.83
N GLU A 270 -5.18 28.14 -10.12
CA GLU A 270 -4.64 27.02 -10.90
C GLU A 270 -3.11 27.01 -10.93
N HIS A 271 -2.55 25.84 -10.66
CA HIS A 271 -1.14 25.53 -10.80
C HIS A 271 -0.94 24.53 -11.93
N ALA A 272 -0.46 25.00 -13.08
CA ALA A 272 -0.03 24.14 -14.18
C ALA A 272 1.31 23.47 -13.81
N LEU A 273 1.38 22.15 -13.96
CA LEU A 273 2.54 21.34 -13.57
C LEU A 273 3.36 20.93 -14.81
N VAL A 274 3.47 19.62 -15.05
CA VAL A 274 4.16 19.02 -16.21
C VAL A 274 3.14 18.42 -17.16
N ARG A 275 3.56 18.16 -18.39
CA ARG A 275 2.77 17.38 -19.33
C ARG A 275 2.76 15.90 -18.94
N VAL A 276 1.69 15.20 -19.31
CA VAL A 276 1.56 13.74 -19.11
C VAL A 276 2.72 12.99 -19.75
N ASP A 277 3.18 13.44 -20.93
CA ASP A 277 4.30 12.84 -21.67
C ASP A 277 5.70 13.12 -21.07
N GLU A 278 5.78 13.98 -20.04
CA GLU A 278 7.01 14.20 -19.27
C GLU A 278 7.14 13.26 -18.06
N LEU A 279 6.08 12.51 -17.71
CA LEU A 279 6.11 11.51 -16.64
C LEU A 279 6.85 10.25 -17.09
N ARG A 280 7.64 9.67 -16.19
CA ARG A 280 8.30 8.36 -16.42
C ARG A 280 7.45 7.16 -16.03
N ILE A 281 6.35 7.40 -15.31
CA ILE A 281 5.35 6.40 -14.96
C ILE A 281 4.21 6.47 -15.97
N VAL A 282 3.77 5.31 -16.47
CA VAL A 282 2.86 5.21 -17.62
C VAL A 282 1.48 4.71 -17.19
N GLY A 283 0.44 5.15 -17.89
CA GLY A 283 -0.94 4.70 -17.70
C GLY A 283 -1.80 5.71 -16.91
N ALA A 284 -3.11 5.70 -17.18
CA ALA A 284 -4.08 6.63 -16.59
C ALA A 284 -4.07 6.63 -15.04
N HIS A 285 -3.95 5.44 -14.45
CA HIS A 285 -3.83 5.29 -12.99
C HIS A 285 -2.59 6.00 -12.42
N ASN A 286 -1.47 6.02 -13.16
CA ASN A 286 -0.25 6.72 -12.74
C ASN A 286 -0.36 8.23 -12.92
N VAL A 287 -1.14 8.71 -13.90
CA VAL A 287 -1.50 10.13 -14.00
C VAL A 287 -2.33 10.57 -12.79
N LEU A 288 -3.32 9.78 -12.39
CA LEU A 288 -4.10 10.02 -11.17
C LEU A 288 -3.21 9.99 -9.92
N ASN A 289 -2.29 9.02 -9.81
CA ASN A 289 -1.32 8.97 -8.71
C ASN A 289 -0.43 10.23 -8.67
N ALA A 290 0.02 10.72 -9.83
CA ALA A 290 0.83 11.93 -9.93
C ALA A 290 0.05 13.19 -9.53
N LEU A 291 -1.22 13.30 -9.96
CA LEU A 291 -2.11 14.38 -9.54
C LEU A 291 -2.40 14.33 -8.04
N ALA A 292 -2.64 13.14 -7.48
CA ALA A 292 -2.87 12.94 -6.05
C ALA A 292 -1.64 13.37 -5.23
N ALA A 293 -0.45 12.90 -5.62
CA ALA A 293 0.80 13.25 -4.95
C ALA A 293 1.13 14.74 -5.06
N SER A 294 0.89 15.34 -6.23
CA SER A 294 1.09 16.78 -6.45
C SER A 294 0.16 17.61 -5.59
N SER A 295 -1.12 17.21 -5.50
CA SER A 295 -2.12 17.86 -4.65
C SER A 295 -1.72 17.79 -3.18
N ALA A 296 -1.30 16.61 -2.71
CA ALA A 296 -0.84 16.42 -1.34
C ALA A 296 0.41 17.25 -1.03
N ALA A 297 1.40 17.24 -1.94
CA ALA A 297 2.64 18.00 -1.77
C ALA A 297 2.37 19.52 -1.71
N LEU A 298 1.57 20.06 -2.65
CA LEU A 298 1.21 21.49 -2.67
C LEU A 298 0.46 21.89 -1.39
N ALA A 299 -0.46 21.04 -0.92
CA ALA A 299 -1.18 21.26 0.34
C ALA A 299 -0.25 21.28 1.56
N CYS A 300 0.85 20.52 1.50
CA CYS A 300 1.89 20.48 2.52
C CYS A 300 2.92 21.63 2.38
N GLY A 301 2.72 22.55 1.43
CA GLY A 301 3.56 23.73 1.23
C GLY A 301 4.68 23.56 0.19
N ALA A 302 4.67 22.48 -0.61
CA ALA A 302 5.61 22.32 -1.71
C ALA A 302 5.48 23.47 -2.72
N SER A 303 6.59 23.82 -3.37
CA SER A 303 6.57 24.82 -4.45
C SER A 303 6.16 24.17 -5.77
N VAL A 304 5.46 24.89 -6.64
CA VAL A 304 5.13 24.41 -8.00
C VAL A 304 6.40 23.99 -8.75
N ALA A 305 7.49 24.74 -8.60
CA ALA A 305 8.77 24.43 -9.24
C ALA A 305 9.36 23.08 -8.75
N GLY A 306 9.36 22.86 -7.43
CA GLY A 306 9.83 21.61 -6.84
C GLY A 306 8.95 20.42 -7.21
N VAL A 307 7.62 20.59 -7.23
CA VAL A 307 6.67 19.58 -7.71
C VAL A 307 6.97 19.21 -9.17
N CYS A 308 7.12 20.19 -10.05
CA CYS A 308 7.46 19.94 -11.45
C CYS A 308 8.81 19.25 -11.63
N SER A 309 9.80 19.57 -10.79
CA SER A 309 11.11 18.89 -10.82
C SER A 309 10.98 17.43 -10.41
N GLY A 310 10.34 17.18 -9.26
CA GLY A 310 10.17 15.82 -8.74
C GLY A 310 9.35 14.91 -9.66
N LEU A 311 8.29 15.44 -10.29
CA LEU A 311 7.49 14.67 -11.27
C LEU A 311 8.31 14.17 -12.47
N ARG A 312 9.27 14.96 -12.96
CA ARG A 312 10.14 14.57 -14.10
C ARG A 312 11.21 13.56 -13.71
N GLU A 313 11.62 13.57 -12.45
CA GLU A 313 12.73 12.75 -11.95
C GLU A 313 12.26 11.41 -11.38
N PHE A 314 11.03 11.35 -10.86
CA PHE A 314 10.46 10.16 -10.24
C PHE A 314 10.55 8.96 -11.17
N LYS A 315 11.07 7.86 -10.64
CA LYS A 315 11.23 6.60 -11.38
C LYS A 315 10.13 5.61 -10.97
N PRO A 316 9.71 4.71 -11.86
CA PRO A 316 8.88 3.57 -11.47
C PRO A 316 9.50 2.84 -10.27
N LEU A 317 8.67 2.50 -9.28
CA LEU A 317 9.12 1.72 -8.14
C LEU A 317 9.41 0.28 -8.58
N PRO A 318 10.38 -0.40 -7.95
CA PRO A 318 10.58 -1.83 -8.18
C PRO A 318 9.28 -2.61 -8.05
N HIS A 319 9.12 -3.65 -8.87
CA HIS A 319 7.96 -4.57 -8.82
C HIS A 319 6.61 -3.94 -9.17
N ARG A 320 6.57 -2.75 -9.79
CA ARG A 320 5.35 -2.07 -10.26
C ARG A 320 5.48 -1.73 -11.74
N LEU A 321 4.98 -2.61 -12.62
CA LEU A 321 5.19 -2.52 -14.07
C LEU A 321 6.67 -2.21 -14.43
N GLU A 322 7.60 -2.77 -13.68
CA GLU A 322 9.04 -2.51 -13.80
C GLU A 322 9.57 -3.26 -15.02
N PRO A 323 10.12 -2.58 -16.04
CA PRO A 323 10.82 -3.25 -17.13
C PRO A 323 12.07 -3.93 -16.58
N VAL A 324 12.20 -5.25 -16.77
CA VAL A 324 13.35 -6.03 -16.28
C VAL A 324 14.41 -6.16 -17.37
N ASP A 325 14.08 -6.84 -18.46
CA ASP A 325 14.99 -7.04 -19.59
C ASP A 325 14.22 -7.41 -20.88
N THR A 326 14.95 -7.52 -22.00
CA THR A 326 14.48 -8.08 -23.26
C THR A 326 15.35 -9.27 -23.67
N VAL A 327 14.81 -10.49 -23.57
CA VAL A 327 15.51 -11.74 -23.92
C VAL A 327 14.92 -12.30 -25.20
N ASP A 328 15.77 -12.65 -26.17
CA ASP A 328 15.35 -13.20 -27.48
C ASP A 328 14.35 -12.33 -28.26
N GLY A 329 14.19 -11.04 -27.89
CA GLY A 329 13.21 -10.12 -28.47
C GLY A 329 11.84 -10.09 -27.77
N VAL A 330 11.72 -10.74 -26.61
CA VAL A 330 10.56 -10.72 -25.70
C VAL A 330 10.85 -9.81 -24.53
N ARG A 331 9.94 -8.90 -24.18
CA ARG A 331 10.08 -8.03 -23.01
C ARG A 331 9.59 -8.73 -21.74
N TYR A 332 10.31 -8.58 -20.64
CA TYR A 332 9.90 -9.09 -19.33
C TYR A 332 9.61 -7.93 -18.40
N VAL A 333 8.41 -7.92 -17.82
CA VAL A 333 7.93 -6.87 -16.93
C VAL A 333 7.55 -7.45 -15.58
N ASN A 334 8.13 -6.88 -14.52
CA ASN A 334 7.90 -7.25 -13.14
C ASN A 334 6.81 -6.37 -12.50
N ASP A 335 5.66 -6.95 -12.25
CA ASP A 335 4.55 -6.35 -11.52
C ASP A 335 4.14 -7.22 -10.32
N SER A 336 5.13 -7.83 -9.64
CA SER A 336 4.92 -8.71 -8.48
C SER A 336 4.08 -8.07 -7.36
N LYS A 337 4.01 -6.74 -7.29
CA LYS A 337 3.16 -6.01 -6.32
C LYS A 337 1.66 -6.15 -6.60
N ALA A 338 1.24 -6.56 -7.79
CA ALA A 338 -0.16 -6.81 -8.14
C ALA A 338 -0.71 -8.07 -7.47
N THR A 339 -1.02 -7.95 -6.18
CA THR A 339 -1.49 -9.05 -5.31
C THR A 339 -3.02 -9.13 -5.20
N ASN A 340 -3.76 -8.45 -6.08
CA ASN A 340 -5.22 -8.49 -6.18
C ASN A 340 -5.65 -8.34 -7.65
N THR A 341 -6.90 -8.71 -7.95
CA THR A 341 -7.45 -8.72 -9.32
C THR A 341 -7.43 -7.34 -9.97
N ASP A 342 -7.81 -6.27 -9.25
CA ASP A 342 -7.87 -4.91 -9.79
C ASP A 342 -6.50 -4.39 -10.22
N ALA A 343 -5.44 -4.74 -9.47
CA ALA A 343 -4.08 -4.37 -9.81
C ALA A 343 -3.64 -4.99 -11.14
N VAL A 344 -4.02 -6.24 -11.40
CA VAL A 344 -3.72 -6.91 -12.67
C VAL A 344 -4.50 -6.29 -13.83
N LEU A 345 -5.79 -5.98 -13.64
CA LEU A 345 -6.58 -5.30 -14.69
C LEU A 345 -5.98 -3.92 -15.03
N THR A 346 -5.54 -3.19 -13.99
CA THR A 346 -4.85 -1.91 -14.14
C THR A 346 -3.53 -2.06 -14.90
N ALA A 347 -2.78 -3.13 -14.63
CA ALA A 347 -1.54 -3.46 -15.32
C ALA A 347 -1.77 -3.80 -16.80
N LEU A 348 -2.75 -4.66 -17.10
CA LEU A 348 -3.09 -5.05 -18.48
C LEU A 348 -3.52 -3.85 -19.34
N ALA A 349 -4.24 -2.89 -18.76
CA ALA A 349 -4.64 -1.66 -19.46
C ALA A 349 -3.45 -0.78 -19.89
N ALA A 350 -2.26 -0.94 -19.28
CA ALA A 350 -1.05 -0.20 -19.67
C ALA A 350 -0.39 -0.75 -20.95
N PHE A 351 -0.77 -1.95 -21.40
CA PHE A 351 -0.21 -2.66 -22.56
C PHE A 351 -1.26 -2.84 -23.67
N ASP A 352 -2.18 -1.90 -23.80
CA ASP A 352 -3.25 -1.97 -24.80
C ASP A 352 -2.68 -2.11 -26.23
N GLY A 353 -3.13 -3.13 -26.95
CA GLY A 353 -2.65 -3.46 -28.29
C GLY A 353 -1.36 -4.29 -28.35
N GLU A 354 -0.79 -4.71 -27.21
CA GLU A 354 0.34 -5.64 -27.16
C GLU A 354 -0.09 -7.10 -26.99
N ARG A 355 0.75 -8.05 -27.45
CA ARG A 355 0.56 -9.47 -27.20
C ARG A 355 1.18 -9.84 -25.85
N ILE A 356 0.35 -10.18 -24.87
CA ILE A 356 0.76 -10.43 -23.49
C ILE A 356 0.74 -11.92 -23.15
N VAL A 357 1.83 -12.41 -22.55
CA VAL A 357 1.91 -13.68 -21.82
C VAL A 357 1.89 -13.36 -20.33
N LEU A 358 0.76 -13.61 -19.69
CA LEU A 358 0.52 -13.22 -18.29
C LEU A 358 0.83 -14.38 -17.33
N LEU A 359 1.57 -14.09 -16.25
CA LEU A 359 1.77 -15.02 -15.14
C LEU A 359 0.78 -14.72 -14.01
N LEU A 360 -0.13 -15.65 -13.72
CA LEU A 360 -1.14 -15.55 -12.66
C LEU A 360 -0.94 -16.66 -11.63
N GLY A 361 -0.83 -16.33 -10.34
CA GLY A 361 -0.53 -17.37 -9.35
C GLY A 361 0.02 -16.88 -8.03
N GLY A 362 -0.01 -17.77 -7.04
CA GLY A 362 0.40 -17.50 -5.66
C GLY A 362 -0.63 -18.03 -4.66
N SER A 363 -0.64 -17.46 -3.45
CA SER A 363 -1.60 -17.79 -2.40
C SER A 363 -2.91 -17.00 -2.58
N ASP A 364 -4.01 -17.74 -2.66
CA ASP A 364 -5.34 -17.22 -2.98
C ASP A 364 -5.95 -16.42 -1.82
N LYS A 365 -6.64 -15.33 -2.16
CA LYS A 365 -7.40 -14.49 -1.21
C LYS A 365 -8.91 -14.78 -1.24
N GLY A 366 -9.37 -15.70 -2.09
CA GLY A 366 -10.78 -16.05 -2.23
C GLY A 366 -11.64 -14.96 -2.87
N THR A 367 -11.03 -14.04 -3.64
CA THR A 367 -11.73 -12.98 -4.37
C THR A 367 -12.55 -13.56 -5.52
N PRO A 368 -13.73 -13.01 -5.86
CA PRO A 368 -14.48 -13.38 -7.07
C PRO A 368 -13.59 -13.28 -8.32
N LEU A 369 -13.77 -14.19 -9.28
CA LEU A 369 -12.89 -14.30 -10.46
C LEU A 369 -13.64 -14.17 -11.79
N GLU A 370 -14.97 -14.22 -11.78
CA GLU A 370 -15.78 -14.37 -12.99
C GLU A 370 -15.59 -13.20 -13.96
N GLU A 371 -15.77 -11.97 -13.49
CA GLU A 371 -15.56 -10.76 -14.30
C GLU A 371 -14.07 -10.53 -14.59
N PHE A 372 -13.22 -10.82 -13.62
CA PHE A 372 -11.77 -10.69 -13.74
C PHE A 372 -11.22 -11.57 -14.89
N MET A 373 -11.63 -12.82 -14.97
CA MET A 373 -11.12 -13.76 -15.98
C MET A 373 -11.62 -13.43 -17.39
N ALA A 374 -12.84 -12.88 -17.52
CA ALA A 374 -13.33 -12.41 -18.81
C ALA A 374 -12.45 -11.27 -19.37
N GLU A 375 -12.01 -10.36 -18.50
CA GLU A 375 -11.15 -9.24 -18.89
C GLU A 375 -9.69 -9.68 -19.11
N VAL A 376 -9.18 -10.65 -18.34
CA VAL A 376 -7.88 -11.26 -18.62
C VAL A 376 -7.87 -11.94 -19.98
N ALA A 377 -8.91 -12.72 -20.31
CA ALA A 377 -9.01 -13.43 -21.57
C ALA A 377 -9.12 -12.48 -22.77
N SER A 378 -9.75 -11.31 -22.61
CA SER A 378 -9.89 -10.32 -23.70
C SER A 378 -8.60 -9.55 -24.01
N ARG A 379 -7.61 -9.56 -23.09
CA ARG A 379 -6.39 -8.73 -23.18
C ARG A 379 -5.08 -9.51 -23.27
N THR A 380 -5.12 -10.82 -23.13
CA THR A 380 -3.91 -11.66 -23.14
C THR A 380 -3.94 -12.63 -24.31
N ALA A 381 -2.77 -13.07 -24.75
CA ALA A 381 -2.68 -14.16 -25.73
C ALA A 381 -2.39 -15.50 -25.05
N CYS A 382 -1.66 -15.47 -23.94
CA CYS A 382 -1.38 -16.65 -23.15
C CYS A 382 -1.47 -16.31 -21.66
N VAL A 383 -1.92 -17.27 -20.86
CA VAL A 383 -1.88 -17.20 -19.40
C VAL A 383 -1.21 -18.44 -18.84
N VAL A 384 -0.23 -18.23 -17.96
CA VAL A 384 0.43 -19.30 -17.19
C VAL A 384 -0.05 -19.22 -15.75
N CYS A 385 -0.85 -20.20 -15.33
CA CYS A 385 -1.34 -20.33 -13.96
C CYS A 385 -0.31 -21.08 -13.09
N PHE A 386 0.08 -20.55 -11.93
CA PHE A 386 1.10 -21.15 -11.06
C PHE A 386 0.79 -21.05 -9.55
N GLY A 387 1.58 -21.74 -8.73
CA GLY A 387 1.50 -21.68 -7.26
C GLY A 387 0.25 -22.36 -6.68
N GLU A 388 -0.07 -22.05 -5.42
CA GLU A 388 -1.19 -22.66 -4.67
C GLU A 388 -2.55 -22.43 -5.36
N ALA A 389 -2.78 -21.23 -5.91
CA ALA A 389 -4.03 -20.84 -6.56
C ALA A 389 -4.21 -21.39 -7.99
N ARG A 390 -3.21 -22.09 -8.54
CA ARG A 390 -3.16 -22.51 -9.96
C ARG A 390 -4.45 -23.14 -10.45
N GLU A 391 -4.93 -24.17 -9.77
CA GLU A 391 -6.10 -24.95 -10.21
C GLU A 391 -7.37 -24.10 -10.24
N ARG A 392 -7.57 -23.23 -9.23
CA ARG A 392 -8.72 -22.35 -9.15
C ARG A 392 -8.69 -21.30 -10.24
N LEU A 393 -7.53 -20.65 -10.45
CA LEU A 393 -7.35 -19.62 -11.47
C LEU A 393 -7.55 -20.21 -12.87
N ARG A 394 -6.95 -21.36 -13.14
CA ARG A 394 -7.11 -22.09 -14.41
C ARG A 394 -8.56 -22.46 -14.66
N THR A 395 -9.24 -23.07 -13.68
CA THR A 395 -10.65 -23.47 -13.83
C THR A 395 -11.53 -22.25 -14.13
N ALA A 396 -11.38 -21.17 -13.35
CA ALA A 396 -12.13 -19.94 -13.57
C ALA A 396 -11.83 -19.31 -14.95
N LEU A 397 -10.57 -19.37 -15.40
CA LEU A 397 -10.20 -18.86 -16.72
C LEU A 397 -10.76 -19.72 -17.85
N MET A 398 -10.77 -21.05 -17.72
CA MET A 398 -11.36 -21.96 -18.72
C MET A 398 -12.87 -21.76 -18.88
N ASP A 399 -13.57 -21.39 -17.79
CA ASP A 399 -15.00 -21.12 -17.79
C ASP A 399 -15.33 -19.69 -18.29
N ALA A 400 -14.33 -18.83 -18.47
CA ALA A 400 -14.54 -17.44 -18.85
C ALA A 400 -14.86 -17.26 -20.35
N PRO A 401 -15.67 -16.27 -20.72
CA PRO A 401 -15.83 -15.86 -22.11
C PRO A 401 -14.48 -15.48 -22.74
N GLY A 402 -14.19 -15.98 -23.94
CA GLY A 402 -12.93 -15.71 -24.66
C GLY A 402 -11.78 -16.67 -24.34
N ALA A 403 -11.95 -17.59 -23.39
CA ALA A 403 -10.92 -18.56 -23.02
C ALA A 403 -10.46 -19.47 -24.16
N ALA A 404 -11.33 -19.70 -25.15
CA ALA A 404 -11.01 -20.51 -26.33
C ALA A 404 -10.05 -19.81 -27.31
N ASP A 405 -9.86 -18.49 -27.15
CA ASP A 405 -9.04 -17.65 -28.04
C ASP A 405 -7.61 -17.43 -27.49
N ILE A 406 -7.29 -17.98 -26.30
CA ILE A 406 -6.00 -17.83 -25.63
C ILE A 406 -5.38 -19.18 -25.29
N ASP A 407 -4.06 -19.23 -25.17
CA ASP A 407 -3.36 -20.41 -24.65
C ASP A 407 -3.33 -20.38 -23.11
N ILE A 408 -3.82 -21.44 -22.47
CA ILE A 408 -3.81 -21.58 -21.00
C ILE A 408 -2.83 -22.69 -20.63
N ALA A 409 -1.79 -22.32 -19.88
CA ALA A 409 -0.76 -23.23 -19.39
C ALA A 409 -0.69 -23.24 -17.87
N GLU A 410 0.00 -24.23 -17.34
CA GLU A 410 0.18 -24.47 -15.92
C GLU A 410 1.66 -24.61 -15.60
N ALA A 411 2.06 -24.15 -14.42
CA ALA A 411 3.41 -24.30 -13.90
C ALA A 411 3.38 -24.59 -12.39
N GLU A 412 4.38 -25.30 -11.88
CA GLU A 412 4.45 -25.65 -10.46
C GLU A 412 4.68 -24.41 -9.58
N ASP A 413 5.73 -23.66 -9.88
CA ASP A 413 6.22 -22.50 -9.13
C ASP A 413 6.55 -21.33 -10.07
N LEU A 414 7.04 -20.20 -9.54
CA LEU A 414 7.38 -19.04 -10.37
C LEU A 414 8.47 -19.34 -11.41
N ARG A 415 9.45 -20.18 -11.06
CA ARG A 415 10.57 -20.48 -11.97
C ARG A 415 10.07 -21.26 -13.17
N ASP A 416 9.29 -22.30 -12.92
CA ASP A 416 8.62 -23.08 -13.96
C ASP A 416 7.68 -22.19 -14.80
N ALA A 417 6.97 -21.24 -14.17
CA ALA A 417 6.09 -20.31 -14.89
C ALA A 417 6.86 -19.42 -15.87
N VAL A 418 8.06 -18.96 -15.50
CA VAL A 418 8.94 -18.18 -16.38
C VAL A 418 9.45 -19.02 -17.55
N ASP A 419 9.84 -20.28 -17.30
CA ASP A 419 10.29 -21.22 -18.33
C ASP A 419 9.16 -21.57 -19.32
N VAL A 420 7.95 -21.85 -18.81
CA VAL A 420 6.74 -22.08 -19.62
C VAL A 420 6.40 -20.84 -20.45
N ALA A 421 6.40 -19.64 -19.85
CA ALA A 421 6.12 -18.41 -20.57
C ALA A 421 7.12 -18.13 -21.69
N ARG A 422 8.43 -18.40 -21.46
CA ARG A 422 9.45 -18.32 -22.51
C ARG A 422 9.11 -19.22 -23.71
N SER A 423 8.59 -20.43 -23.46
CA SER A 423 8.23 -21.37 -24.54
C SER A 423 7.01 -20.95 -25.36
N LEU A 424 6.12 -20.13 -24.79
CA LEU A 424 4.90 -19.62 -25.41
C LEU A 424 5.10 -18.26 -26.10
N ALA A 425 6.05 -17.47 -25.60
CA ALA A 425 6.32 -16.13 -26.09
C ALA A 425 7.01 -16.12 -27.47
N GLN A 426 6.71 -15.07 -28.23
CA GLN A 426 7.28 -14.80 -29.55
C GLN A 426 7.95 -13.43 -29.56
N ARG A 427 8.86 -13.19 -30.52
CA ARG A 427 9.50 -11.88 -30.70
C ARG A 427 8.46 -10.76 -30.80
N GLY A 428 8.60 -9.75 -29.95
CA GLY A 428 7.67 -8.62 -29.86
C GLY A 428 6.66 -8.74 -28.70
N ASP A 429 6.52 -9.92 -28.10
CA ASP A 429 5.63 -10.12 -26.95
C ASP A 429 6.16 -9.49 -25.67
N THR A 430 5.23 -9.36 -24.72
CA THR A 430 5.51 -8.99 -23.33
C THR A 430 5.14 -10.13 -22.39
N VAL A 431 6.10 -10.68 -21.65
CA VAL A 431 5.86 -11.55 -20.49
C VAL A 431 5.67 -10.66 -19.26
N LEU A 432 4.48 -10.73 -18.67
CA LEU A 432 4.08 -9.90 -17.53
C LEU A 432 3.87 -10.76 -16.29
N LEU A 433 4.71 -10.56 -15.28
CA LEU A 433 4.42 -11.06 -13.93
C LEU A 433 3.44 -10.10 -13.24
N SER A 434 2.14 -10.40 -13.27
CA SER A 434 1.11 -9.62 -12.53
C SER A 434 0.13 -10.63 -11.89
N PRO A 435 0.44 -11.12 -10.67
CA PRO A 435 -0.02 -12.43 -10.21
C PRO A 435 -1.46 -12.54 -9.67
N ALA A 436 -2.13 -11.41 -9.37
CA ALA A 436 -3.42 -11.33 -8.65
C ALA A 436 -3.46 -11.94 -7.24
N CYS A 437 -2.43 -12.67 -6.82
CA CYS A 437 -2.37 -13.40 -5.56
C CYS A 437 -1.27 -12.89 -4.62
N ALA A 438 -1.43 -13.19 -3.32
CA ALA A 438 -0.34 -13.01 -2.35
C ALA A 438 0.82 -13.98 -2.67
N SER A 439 1.99 -13.75 -2.12
CA SER A 439 3.21 -14.53 -2.42
C SER A 439 3.55 -15.60 -1.38
N PHE A 440 2.72 -15.74 -0.33
CA PHE A 440 3.07 -16.49 0.89
C PHE A 440 3.10 -18.02 0.74
N ASP A 441 2.73 -18.54 -0.41
CA ASP A 441 2.85 -19.95 -0.77
C ASP A 441 4.30 -20.34 -1.11
N GLU A 442 5.06 -19.45 -1.75
CA GLU A 442 6.45 -19.71 -2.16
C GLU A 442 7.46 -18.74 -1.51
N PHE A 443 7.05 -17.53 -1.13
CA PHE A 443 7.94 -16.44 -0.72
C PHE A 443 7.49 -15.74 0.57
N SER A 444 8.43 -15.09 1.26
CA SER A 444 8.15 -14.27 2.45
C SER A 444 7.45 -12.94 2.14
N GLY A 445 7.48 -12.49 0.88
CA GLY A 445 6.88 -11.24 0.44
C GLY A 445 6.91 -11.08 -1.08
N PHE A 446 6.18 -10.09 -1.59
CA PHE A 446 6.11 -9.84 -3.03
C PHE A 446 7.46 -9.30 -3.57
N GLU A 447 8.25 -8.66 -2.72
CA GLU A 447 9.60 -8.19 -3.02
C GLU A 447 10.51 -9.38 -3.36
N GLU A 448 10.49 -10.42 -2.53
CA GLU A 448 11.27 -11.65 -2.76
C GLU A 448 10.82 -12.35 -4.05
N ARG A 449 9.50 -12.48 -4.27
CA ARG A 449 8.94 -12.99 -5.53
C ARG A 449 9.41 -12.19 -6.74
N GLY A 450 9.40 -10.87 -6.62
CA GLY A 450 9.80 -9.98 -7.71
C GLY A 450 11.30 -9.99 -7.98
N GLU A 451 12.14 -10.19 -6.96
CA GLU A 451 13.58 -10.40 -7.13
C GLU A 451 13.88 -11.76 -7.75
N ALA A 452 13.17 -12.81 -7.33
CA ALA A 452 13.27 -14.13 -7.94
C ALA A 452 12.95 -14.06 -9.45
N PHE A 453 11.88 -13.34 -9.83
CA PHE A 453 11.57 -13.10 -11.24
C PHE A 453 12.72 -12.39 -11.99
N ARG A 454 13.33 -11.34 -11.41
CA ARG A 454 14.50 -10.68 -12.01
C ARG A 454 15.66 -11.64 -12.20
N SER A 455 15.95 -12.45 -11.18
CA SER A 455 17.01 -13.45 -11.24
C SER A 455 16.76 -14.48 -12.34
N TYR A 456 15.52 -14.97 -12.47
CA TYR A 456 15.17 -15.96 -13.50
C TYR A 456 15.26 -15.36 -14.91
N VAL A 457 14.84 -14.12 -15.12
CA VAL A 457 15.00 -13.42 -16.40
C VAL A 457 16.49 -13.23 -16.74
N ALA A 458 17.33 -12.89 -15.76
CA ALA A 458 18.77 -12.79 -15.95
C ALA A 458 19.42 -14.14 -16.33
N ASP A 459 18.97 -15.25 -15.72
CA ASP A 459 19.41 -16.60 -16.09
C ASP A 459 19.03 -16.93 -17.54
N LEU A 460 17.82 -16.55 -17.98
CA LEU A 460 17.38 -16.72 -19.37
C LEU A 460 18.23 -15.91 -20.35
N ALA A 461 18.58 -14.66 -20.00
CA ALA A 461 19.45 -13.83 -20.82
C ALA A 461 20.83 -14.46 -21.00
N ALA A 462 21.43 -14.95 -19.90
CA ALA A 462 22.72 -15.62 -19.94
C ALA A 462 22.70 -16.92 -20.77
N LEU A 463 21.60 -17.68 -20.72
CA LEU A 463 21.41 -18.87 -21.56
C LEU A 463 21.29 -18.52 -23.05
N SER A 464 20.50 -17.50 -23.39
CA SER A 464 20.36 -17.01 -24.77
C SER A 464 21.69 -16.53 -25.36
N GLU A 465 22.49 -15.79 -24.57
CA GLU A 465 23.83 -15.36 -24.98
C GLU A 465 24.79 -16.52 -25.21
N ALA A 466 24.65 -17.63 -24.46
CA ALA A 466 25.48 -18.82 -24.63
C ALA A 466 25.05 -19.67 -25.85
N GLU A 467 23.81 -19.54 -26.32
CA GLU A 467 23.25 -20.25 -27.48
C GLU A 467 23.47 -19.51 -28.81
N ALA A 468 23.76 -18.20 -28.76
CA ALA A 468 24.04 -17.33 -29.91
C ALA A 468 25.51 -17.39 -30.38
#